data_AF-I7L4H1-F1
#
_entry.id   AF-I7L4H1-F1
#
_cell.length_a   1.000
_cell.length_b   1.000
_cell.length_c   1.000
_cell.angle_alpha   90.00
_cell.angle_beta   90.00
_cell.angle_gamma   90.00
#
_symmetry.space_group_name_H-M   'P 1'
#
loop_
_entity.id
_entity.type
_entity.pdbx_description
1 polymer ?
#
loop_
_entity_poly.entity_id
_entity_poly.type
_entity_poly.pdbx_seq_one_letter_code
_entity_poly.pdbx_strand_id
1 'polypeptide(L)'
;MDAEMLLKNEDDRAFLMNKLEELMEKHGFDSKIGEFVDSLVDTRMADVADINQIFDKLYDFVITNLPPEIQEAFYYDVRSFIERSSGLLDQ
;
A
#
# COMPACT_ATOMS: atom_id res chain seq x y z
N MET A 1 24.77 -8.66 2.40
CA MET A 1 23.60 -8.87 3.28
C MET A 1 22.43 -9.17 2.36
N ASP A 2 21.68 -10.25 2.57
CA ASP A 2 20.60 -10.67 1.64
C ASP A 2 19.43 -9.68 1.70
N ALA A 3 18.91 -9.26 0.54
CA ALA A 3 17.75 -8.38 0.44
C ALA A 3 16.51 -8.96 1.16
N GLU A 4 16.43 -10.29 1.22
CA GLU A 4 15.39 -11.02 1.94
C GLU A 4 15.49 -10.86 3.47
N MET A 5 16.67 -10.57 4.00
CA MET A 5 16.91 -10.35 5.44
C MET A 5 16.57 -8.91 5.86
N LEU A 6 16.71 -7.95 4.94
CA LEU A 6 16.40 -6.53 5.14
C LEU A 6 14.88 -6.26 5.16
N LEU A 7 14.12 -6.91 4.28
CA LEU A 7 12.64 -6.81 4.30
C LEU A 7 11.99 -7.56 5.47
N LYS A 8 12.77 -8.37 6.21
CA LYS A 8 12.33 -9.07 7.42
C LYS A 8 12.57 -8.26 8.71
N ASN A 9 13.31 -7.15 8.63
CA ASN A 9 13.44 -6.22 9.74
C ASN A 9 12.14 -5.39 9.85
N GLU A 10 11.48 -5.46 11.01
CA GLU A 10 10.19 -4.80 11.24
C GLU A 10 10.30 -3.28 11.12
N ASP A 11 11.41 -2.68 11.56
CA ASP A 11 11.62 -1.23 11.50
C ASP A 11 11.74 -0.74 10.05
N ASP A 12 12.47 -1.47 9.23
CA ASP A 12 12.68 -1.16 7.82
C ASP A 12 11.40 -1.35 6.99
N ARG A 13 10.64 -2.41 7.31
CA ARG A 13 9.32 -2.63 6.74
C ARG A 13 8.36 -1.51 7.13
N ALA A 14 8.34 -1.10 8.41
CA ALA A 14 7.49 -0.02 8.89
C ALA A 14 7.82 1.30 8.17
N PHE A 15 9.11 1.60 7.97
CA PHE A 15 9.53 2.77 7.21
C PHE A 15 8.95 2.78 5.78
N LEU A 16 9.03 1.66 5.06
CA LEU A 16 8.47 1.55 3.71
C LEU A 16 6.94 1.65 3.71
N MET A 17 6.26 1.04 4.69
CA MET A 17 4.80 1.15 4.80
C MET A 17 4.37 2.61 5.05
N ASN A 18 5.07 3.34 5.92
CA ASN A 18 4.80 4.76 6.17
C ASN A 18 4.99 5.60 4.89
N LYS A 19 6.00 5.29 4.07
CA LYS A 19 6.21 5.96 2.77
C LYS A 19 5.06 5.71 1.80
N LEU A 20 4.56 4.48 1.75
CA LEU A 20 3.40 4.15 0.93
C LEU A 20 2.14 4.90 1.41
N GLU A 21 1.93 4.97 2.72
CA GLU A 21 0.81 5.72 3.32
C GLU A 21 0.90 7.21 2.97
N GLU A 22 2.07 7.85 3.14
CA GLU A 22 2.31 9.25 2.74
C GLU A 22 2.02 9.49 1.25
N LEU A 23 2.39 8.53 0.37
CA LEU A 23 2.09 8.61 -1.06
C LEU A 23 0.58 8.48 -1.34
N MET A 24 -0.11 7.58 -0.64
CA MET A 24 -1.56 7.43 -0.74
C MET A 24 -2.29 8.71 -0.33
N GLU A 25 -1.93 9.29 0.81
CA GLU A 25 -2.51 10.56 1.30
C GLU A 25 -2.24 11.71 0.32
N LYS A 26 -0.99 11.86 -0.13
CA LYS A 26 -0.61 12.95 -1.04
C LYS A 26 -1.39 12.93 -2.36
N HIS A 27 -1.72 11.74 -2.85
CA HIS A 27 -2.49 11.55 -4.08
C HIS A 27 -4.00 11.42 -3.84
N GLY A 28 -4.46 11.55 -2.59
CA GLY A 28 -5.86 11.44 -2.18
C GLY A 28 -6.45 10.04 -2.41
N PHE A 29 -5.61 9.01 -2.49
CA PHE A 29 -6.06 7.64 -2.70
C PHE A 29 -6.64 7.02 -1.43
N ASP A 30 -6.14 7.43 -0.26
CA ASP A 30 -6.71 7.15 1.07
C ASP A 30 -8.19 7.55 1.15
N SER A 31 -8.51 8.75 0.66
CA SER A 31 -9.88 9.29 0.66
C SER A 31 -10.78 8.49 -0.29
N LYS A 32 -10.26 8.07 -1.45
CA LYS A 32 -11.00 7.20 -2.39
C LYS A 32 -11.27 5.81 -1.82
N ILE A 33 -10.34 5.26 -1.05
CA ILE A 33 -10.56 4.01 -0.31
C ILE A 33 -11.70 4.19 0.69
N GLY A 34 -11.69 5.29 1.45
CA GLY A 34 -12.76 5.63 2.39
C GLY A 34 -14.13 5.73 1.72
N GLU A 35 -14.24 6.54 0.66
CA GLU A 35 -15.46 6.68 -0.13
C GLU A 35 -15.96 5.34 -0.69
N PHE A 36 -15.05 4.48 -1.15
CA PHE A 36 -15.40 3.16 -1.66
C PHE A 36 -15.97 2.27 -0.54
N VAL A 37 -15.30 2.20 0.61
CA VAL A 37 -15.76 1.43 1.78
C VAL A 37 -17.12 1.92 2.25
N ASP A 38 -17.30 3.24 2.40
CA ASP A 38 -18.57 3.85 2.79
C ASP A 38 -19.68 3.49 1.78
N SER A 39 -19.39 3.53 0.48
CA SER A 39 -20.35 3.11 -0.55
C SER A 39 -20.76 1.64 -0.42
N LEU A 40 -19.83 0.75 -0.04
CA LEU A 40 -20.13 -0.67 0.14
C LEU A 40 -20.99 -0.94 1.38
N VAL A 41 -20.76 -0.18 2.45
CA VAL A 41 -21.50 -0.26 3.71
C VAL A 41 -22.91 0.33 3.55
N ASP A 42 -23.03 1.51 2.94
CA ASP A 42 -24.30 2.22 2.74
C ASP A 42 -25.24 1.49 1.77
N THR A 43 -24.68 0.80 0.76
CA THR A 43 -25.49 0.09 -0.26
C THR A 43 -26.17 -1.18 0.31
N ARG A 44 -25.80 -1.67 1.51
CA ARG A 44 -26.28 -2.98 2.01
C ARG A 44 -26.57 -3.06 3.52
N MET A 45 -27.33 -2.11 4.08
CA MET A 45 -27.90 -2.25 5.43
C MET A 45 -29.03 -3.31 5.57
N ALA A 46 -29.28 -4.17 4.58
CA ALA A 46 -30.40 -5.13 4.62
C ALA A 46 -30.01 -6.60 4.76
N ASP A 47 -28.79 -7.00 4.43
CA ASP A 47 -28.35 -8.38 4.58
C ASP A 47 -26.91 -8.38 5.05
N VAL A 48 -26.66 -9.10 6.15
CA VAL A 48 -25.37 -9.32 6.80
C VAL A 48 -24.26 -9.34 5.74
N ALA A 49 -23.59 -8.20 5.54
CA ALA A 49 -22.51 -8.14 4.58
C ALA A 49 -21.44 -9.10 5.09
N ASP A 50 -21.19 -10.17 4.33
CA ASP A 50 -20.07 -11.04 4.61
C ASP A 50 -18.81 -10.19 4.49
N ILE A 51 -18.18 -9.94 5.64
CA ILE A 51 -17.02 -9.07 5.76
C ILE A 51 -15.90 -9.51 4.79
N ASN A 52 -15.83 -10.81 4.47
CA ASN A 52 -14.89 -11.34 3.48
C ASN A 52 -15.15 -10.78 2.08
N GLN A 53 -16.42 -10.63 1.68
CA GLN A 53 -16.76 -10.03 0.39
C GLN A 53 -16.44 -8.53 0.33
N ILE A 54 -16.46 -7.82 1.46
CA ILE A 54 -16.01 -6.43 1.53
C ILE A 54 -14.49 -6.37 1.33
N PHE A 55 -13.75 -7.24 2.01
CA PHE A 55 -12.30 -7.33 1.84
C PHE A 55 -11.90 -7.68 0.40
N ASP A 56 -12.54 -8.67 -0.23
CA ASP A 56 -12.26 -9.06 -1.61
C ASP A 56 -12.48 -7.87 -2.57
N LYS A 57 -13.59 -7.15 -2.41
CA LYS A 57 -13.87 -5.97 -3.23
C LYS A 57 -12.90 -4.82 -2.98
N LEU A 58 -12.51 -4.60 -1.72
CA LEU A 58 -11.52 -3.59 -1.38
C LEU A 58 -10.15 -3.93 -1.97
N TYR A 59 -9.75 -5.20 -1.90
CA TYR A 59 -8.52 -5.69 -2.51
C TYR A 59 -8.51 -5.45 -4.03
N ASP A 60 -9.58 -5.85 -4.72
CA ASP A 60 -9.73 -5.63 -6.16
C ASP A 60 -9.70 -4.14 -6.52
N PHE A 61 -10.37 -3.31 -5.71
CA PHE A 61 -10.38 -1.86 -5.88
C PHE A 61 -8.96 -1.29 -5.77
N VAL A 62 -8.22 -1.64 -4.73
CA VAL A 62 -6.85 -1.15 -4.52
C VAL A 62 -5.94 -1.56 -5.67
N ILE A 63 -5.93 -2.84 -6.06
CA ILE A 63 -5.08 -3.31 -7.16
C ILE A 63 -5.40 -2.63 -8.49
N THR A 64 -6.69 -2.43 -8.78
CA THR A 64 -7.12 -1.89 -10.06
C THR A 64 -6.96 -0.37 -10.14
N ASN A 65 -7.09 0.33 -9.02
CA ASN A 65 -7.21 1.79 -8.99
C ASN A 65 -6.02 2.50 -8.33
N LEU A 66 -5.03 1.76 -7.80
CA LEU A 66 -3.82 2.37 -7.26
C LEU A 66 -3.15 3.22 -8.36
N PRO A 67 -3.02 4.54 -8.18
CA PRO A 67 -2.48 5.41 -9.21
C PRO A 67 -1.07 4.96 -9.64
N PRO A 68 -0.77 4.92 -10.95
CA PRO A 68 0.56 4.56 -11.45
C PRO A 68 1.68 5.37 -10.81
N GLU A 69 1.42 6.65 -10.50
CA GLU A 69 2.39 7.53 -9.84
C GLU A 69 2.78 7.03 -8.44
N ILE A 70 1.83 6.46 -7.69
CA ILE A 70 2.11 5.86 -6.38
C ILE A 70 2.89 4.56 -6.55
N GLN A 71 2.52 3.74 -7.55
CA GLN A 71 3.20 2.47 -7.84
C GLN A 71 4.68 2.71 -8.20
N GLU A 72 4.94 3.65 -9.12
CA GLU A 72 6.27 4.00 -9.57
C GLU A 72 7.10 4.62 -8.44
N ALA A 73 6.55 5.61 -7.72
CA ALA A 73 7.25 6.26 -6.61
C ALA A 73 7.63 5.24 -5.52
N PHE A 74 6.68 4.38 -5.12
CA PHE A 74 6.94 3.37 -4.11
C PHE A 74 7.96 2.31 -4.58
N TYR A 75 7.92 1.93 -5.87
CA TYR A 75 8.95 1.06 -6.45
C TYR A 75 10.35 1.67 -6.32
N TYR A 76 10.51 2.96 -6.62
CA TYR A 76 11.78 3.65 -6.48
C TYR A 76 12.22 3.79 -5.02
N ASP A 77 11.29 3.99 -4.09
CA ASP A 77 11.59 4.02 -2.64
C ASP A 77 12.10 2.66 -2.16
N VAL A 78 11.41 1.56 -2.51
CA VAL A 78 11.84 0.19 -2.18
C VAL A 78 13.19 -0.12 -2.81
N ARG A 79 13.39 0.23 -4.08
CA ARG A 79 14.66 0.02 -4.77
C ARG A 79 15.80 0.79 -4.11
N SER A 80 15.60 2.08 -3.86
CA SER A 80 16.60 2.94 -3.21
C SER A 80 16.93 2.43 -1.80
N PHE A 81 15.93 1.96 -1.07
CA PHE A 81 16.11 1.33 0.23
C PHE A 81 16.99 0.08 0.12
N ILE A 82 16.70 -0.83 -0.80
CA ILE A 82 17.50 -2.05 -1.02
C ILE A 82 18.94 -1.69 -1.42
N GLU A 83 19.13 -0.73 -2.34
CA GLU A 83 20.46 -0.29 -2.80
C GLU A 83 21.29 0.32 -1.67
N ARG A 84 20.68 1.13 -0.78
CA ARG A 84 21.35 1.68 0.42
C ARG A 84 21.73 0.59 1.41
N SER A 85 20.78 -0.28 1.72
CA SER A 85 20.95 -1.31 2.74
C SER A 85 21.88 -2.46 2.31
N SER A 86 22.08 -2.65 1.01
CA SER A 86 23.06 -3.58 0.45
C SER A 86 24.46 -2.98 0.30
N GLY A 87 24.65 -1.68 0.56
CA GLY A 87 25.92 -0.98 0.39
C GLY A 87 26.32 -0.75 -1.07
N LEU A 88 25.37 -0.86 -2.01
CA LEU A 88 25.63 -0.68 -3.45
C LEU A 88 25.75 0.79 -3.87
N LEU A 89 25.43 1.73 -2.97
CA LEU A 89 25.57 3.18 -3.20
C LEU A 89 26.89 3.79 -2.68
N ASP A 90 27.79 2.97 -2.12
CA ASP A 90 29.11 3.39 -1.61
C ASP A 90 30.28 3.01 -2.55
N GLN A 91 30.05 2.90 -3.86
CA GLN A 91 31.11 2.77 -4.89
C GLN A 91 30.96 3.79 -6.02
#